data_AF-A0A353Y3C8-F1
#
_entry.id   AF-A0A353Y3C8-F1
#
_cell.length_a   1.000
_cell.length_b   1.000
_cell.length_c   1.000
_cell.angle_alpha   90.00
_cell.angle_beta   90.00
_cell.angle_gamma   90.00
#
_symmetry.space_group_name_H-M   'P 1'
#
loop_
_entity.id
_entity.type
_entity.pdbx_description
1 polymer ?
#
loop_
_entity_poly.entity_id
_entity_poly.type
_entity_poly.pdbx_seq_one_letter_code
_entity_poly.pdbx_strand_id
1 'polypeptide(L)' 'MLKLYIGNKNYSSWSMRPWVLLRQAGIPFEEVLVRFDSFEANSQFKQAISGLNPAGKVPVLTDGDL' A
#
# COMPACT_ATOMS: atom_id res chain seq x y z
N MET A 1 -6.38 13.97 0.02
CA MET A 1 -5.44 13.71 1.15
C MET A 1 -4.71 12.44 0.79
N LEU A 2 -3.38 12.47 0.83
CA LEU A 2 -2.55 11.33 0.44
C LEU A 2 -2.76 10.15 1.39
N LYS A 3 -3.07 8.98 0.82
CA LYS A 3 -3.03 7.70 1.54
C LYS A 3 -2.06 6.76 0.84
N LEU A 4 -1.13 6.22 1.62
CA LEU A 4 -0.19 5.21 1.16
C LEU A 4 -0.60 3.85 1.71
N TYR A 5 -1.18 3.02 0.86
CA TYR A 5 -1.50 1.63 1.15
C TYR A 5 -0.24 0.79 0.99
N ILE A 6 0.16 0.11 2.05
CA ILE A 6 1.39 -0.68 2.10
C ILE A 6 1.16 -2.05 2.71
N GLY A 7 2.01 -3.00 2.35
CA GLY A 7 2.16 -4.26 3.08
C GLY A 7 3.14 -4.12 4.25
N ASN A 8 3.48 -5.26 4.87
CA ASN A 8 4.51 -5.29 5.91
C ASN A 8 5.86 -4.79 5.33
N LYS A 9 6.37 -3.67 5.85
CA LYS A 9 7.60 -3.01 5.38
C LYS A 9 8.87 -3.87 5.52
N ASN A 10 8.87 -4.87 6.42
CA ASN A 10 9.97 -5.81 6.57
C ASN A 10 9.91 -6.97 5.56
N TYR A 11 8.74 -7.19 4.96
CA TYR A 11 8.49 -8.31 4.02
C TYR A 11 8.31 -7.84 2.57
N SER A 12 8.01 -6.56 2.36
CA SER A 12 7.87 -5.94 1.04
C SER A 12 8.76 -4.70 0.94
N SER A 13 9.91 -4.85 0.29
CA SER A 13 10.80 -3.72 -0.01
C SER A 13 10.11 -2.64 -0.86
N TRP A 14 9.18 -3.05 -1.72
CA TRP A 14 8.32 -2.14 -2.48
C TRP A 14 7.42 -1.28 -1.59
N SER A 15 6.97 -1.79 -0.45
CA SER A 15 6.21 -1.00 0.53
C SER A 15 7.09 -0.02 1.30
N MET A 16 8.33 -0.41 1.63
CA MET A 16 9.28 0.44 2.35
C MET A 16 9.74 1.65 1.53
N ARG A 17 10.04 1.46 0.24
CA ARG A 17 10.61 2.49 -0.64
C ARG A 17 9.81 3.82 -0.68
N PRO A 18 8.52 3.83 -1.04
CA PRO A 18 7.75 5.08 -1.06
C PRO A 18 7.53 5.63 0.34
N TRP A 19 7.40 4.76 1.35
CA TRP A 19 7.26 5.19 2.74
C TRP A 19 8.46 6.02 3.20
N VAL A 20 9.68 5.49 3.03
CA VAL A 20 10.91 6.21 3.39
C VAL A 20 11.02 7.53 2.63
N LEU A 21 10.72 7.52 1.33
CA LEU A 21 10.80 8.72 0.49
C LEU A 21 9.84 9.81 0.98
N LEU A 22 8.57 9.49 1.21
CA LEU A 22 7.57 10.46 1.67
C LEU A 22 7.92 11.00 3.07
N ARG A 23 8.37 10.12 3.98
CA ARG A 23 8.82 10.52 5.32
C ARG A 23 10.03 11.44 5.25
N GLN A 24 11.03 11.10 4.45
CA GLN A 24 12.25 11.90 4.29
C GLN A 24 11.96 13.26 3.64
N ALA A 25 11.03 13.31 2.67
CA ALA A 25 10.61 14.54 2.02
C ALA A 25 9.71 15.43 2.90
N GLY A 26 9.30 14.96 4.09
CA GLY A 26 8.40 15.69 4.97
C GLY A 26 6.97 15.82 4.42
N ILE A 27 6.57 14.96 3.49
CA ILE A 27 5.23 14.99 2.89
C ILE A 27 4.26 14.29 3.84
N PRO A 28 3.19 14.95 4.32
CA PRO A 28 2.17 14.30 5.15
C PRO A 28 1.34 13.30 4.35
N PHE A 29 1.17 12.09 4.88
CA PHE A 29 0.29 11.07 4.31
C PHE A 29 -0.27 10.17 5.41
N GLU A 30 -1.44 9.59 5.15
CA GLU A 30 -2.01 8.51 5.96
C GLU A 30 -1.36 7.18 5.54
N GLU A 31 -0.79 6.45 6.48
CA GLU A 31 -0.31 5.10 6.23
C GLU A 31 -1.44 4.09 6.46
N VAL A 32 -1.78 3.30 5.43
CA VAL A 32 -2.78 2.24 5.53
C VAL A 32 -2.10 0.89 5.36
N LEU A 33 -2.00 0.11 6.44
CA LEU A 33 -1.41 -1.22 6.41
C LEU A 33 -2.43 -2.26 5.92
N VAL A 34 -2.15 -2.88 4.78
CA VAL A 34 -2.88 -4.05 4.27
C VAL A 34 -2.07 -5.30 4.64
N ARG A 35 -2.58 -6.10 5.58
CA ARG A 35 -1.88 -7.29 6.07
C ARG A 35 -1.82 -8.37 4.99
N PHE A 36 -0.68 -9.02 4.86
CA PHE A 36 -0.55 -10.22 4.04
C PHE A 36 -1.06 -11.43 4.81
N ASP A 37 -2.09 -12.10 4.28
CA ASP A 37 -2.58 -13.40 4.73
C ASP A 37 -2.20 -14.50 3.73
N SER A 38 -2.43 -14.27 2.44
CA SER A 38 -2.03 -15.12 1.32
C SER A 38 -1.93 -14.27 0.03
N PHE A 39 -1.26 -14.78 -0.99
CA PHE A 39 -1.19 -14.14 -2.32
C PHE A 39 -2.09 -14.82 -3.37
N GLU A 40 -2.84 -15.85 -2.97
CA GLU A 40 -3.88 -16.47 -3.79
C GLU A 40 -5.03 -15.49 -4.08
N ALA A 41 -5.71 -15.68 -5.21
CA ALA A 41 -6.68 -14.72 -5.73
C ALA A 41 -7.85 -14.40 -4.76
N ASN A 42 -8.24 -15.35 -3.92
CA ASN A 42 -9.33 -15.24 -2.95
C ASN A 42 -8.88 -14.77 -1.55
N SER A 43 -7.59 -14.45 -1.34
CA SER A 43 -7.09 -14.01 -0.04
C SER A 43 -7.69 -12.67 0.38
N GLN A 44 -7.71 -12.39 1.69
CA GLN A 44 -8.19 -11.11 2.21
C GLN A 44 -7.31 -9.96 1.70
N PHE A 45 -5.99 -10.19 1.60
CA PHE A 45 -5.08 -9.24 0.99
C PHE A 45 -5.48 -8.91 -0.45
N LYS A 46 -5.72 -9.93 -1.29
CA LYS A 46 -6.10 -9.74 -2.70
C LYS A 46 -7.45 -9.05 -2.82
N GLN A 47 -8.43 -9.42 -2.01
CA GLN A 47 -9.74 -8.76 -1.99
C GLN A 47 -9.62 -7.27 -1.63
N ALA A 48 -8.85 -6.95 -0.59
CA ALA A 48 -8.68 -5.56 -0.13
C ALA A 48 -7.99 -4.69 -1.19
N ILE A 49 -6.96 -5.20 -1.86
CA ILE A 49 -6.16 -4.40 -2.80
C ILE A 49 -6.76 -4.32 -4.21
N SER A 50 -7.57 -5.30 -4.61
CA SER A 50 -8.19 -5.32 -5.95
C SER A 50 -9.18 -4.16 -6.16
N GLY A 51 -9.79 -3.67 -5.08
CA GLY A 51 -10.63 -2.47 -5.12
C GLY A 51 -9.86 -1.16 -5.30
N LEU A 52 -8.53 -1.18 -5.11
CA LEU A 52 -7.67 0.00 -5.19
C LEU A 52 -6.90 0.08 -6.50
N ASN A 53 -6.48 -1.06 -7.06
CA ASN A 53 -5.81 -1.10 -8.36
C ASN A 53 -5.95 -2.46 -9.04
N PRO A 54 -5.98 -2.51 -10.39
CA PRO A 54 -6.13 -3.76 -11.14
C PRO A 54 -4.91 -4.69 -11.05
N ALA A 55 -3.73 -4.18 -10.68
CA ALA A 55 -2.54 -5.02 -10.52
C ALA A 55 -2.59 -5.90 -9.26
N GLY A 56 -3.48 -5.57 -8.32
CA GLY A 56 -3.68 -6.33 -7.09
C GLY A 56 -2.42 -6.42 -6.22
N LYS A 57 -1.64 -5.32 -6.17
CA LYS A 57 -0.34 -5.24 -5.49
C LYS A 57 -0.24 -3.96 -4.66
N VAL A 58 0.69 -3.99 -3.70
CA VAL A 58 1.15 -2.83 -2.91
C VAL A 58 2.59 -2.50 -3.30
N PRO A 59 3.06 -1.26 -3.14
CA PRO A 59 2.36 -0.09 -2.58
C PRO A 59 1.33 0.52 -3.54
N VAL A 60 0.36 1.27 -3.00
CA VAL A 60 -0.55 2.14 -3.76
C VAL A 60 -0.59 3.49 -3.07
N LEU A 61 -0.45 4.57 -3.83
CA LEU A 61 -0.67 5.93 -3.35
C LEU A 61 -1.94 6.46 -4.01
N THR A 62 -2.88 6.96 -3.21
CA THR A 62 -4.09 7.64 -3.67
C THR A 62 -4.08 9.08 -3.21
N ASP A 63 -4.66 9.99 -3.99
CA ASP A 63 -4.81 11.39 -3.60
C ASP A 63 -6.26 11.89 -3.75
N GLY A 64 -7.03 11.77 -2.67
CA GLY A 64 -8.45 12.09 -2.71
C GLY A 64 -9.19 11.12 -3.61
N ASP A 65 -9.80 11.62 -4.68
CA ASP A 65 -10.57 10.82 -5.65
C ASP A 65 -9.71 10.28 -6.81
N LEU A 66 -8.38 10.37 -6.69
CA LEU A 66 -7.39 9.91 -7.66
C LEU A 66 -6.61 8.67 -7.18
#